data_AF-A0A535ZBL4-F1
#
_entry.id   AF-A0A535ZBL4-F1
#
_cell.length_a   1.000
_cell.length_b   1.000
_cell.length_c   1.000
_cell.angle_alpha   90.00
_cell.angle_beta   90.00
_cell.angle_gamma   90.00
#
_symmetry.space_group_name_H-M   'P 1'
#
loop_
_entity.id
_entity.type
_entity.pdbx_description
1 polymer ?
#
loop_
_entity_poly.entity_id
_entity_poly.type
_entity_poly.pdbx_seq_one_letter_code
_entity_poly.pdbx_strand_id
1 'polypeptide(L)'
;ARMVEVGTTNRTRAEDYAAAITSRTAAIMKVHASNFQVIGFTESVDLKALSAIARQHQLLLLHDLGSGALLDTAGYGLAEEPRIRDSLQSGADLVACSADKLLGGPQAGLLLGRAALV
;
A
#
# COMPACT_ATOMS: atom_id res chain seq x y z
N ALA A 1 5.58 -7.10 -16.71
CA ALA A 1 5.79 -5.74 -16.18
C ALA A 1 7.25 -5.57 -15.77
N ARG A 2 7.76 -4.34 -15.64
CA ARG A 2 9.12 -4.05 -15.13
C ARG A 2 8.99 -3.28 -13.82
N MET A 3 9.63 -3.77 -12.77
CA MET A 3 9.71 -3.08 -11.48
C MET A 3 10.81 -2.01 -11.52
N VAL A 4 10.54 -0.87 -10.90
CA VAL A 4 11.50 0.23 -10.71
C VAL A 4 11.48 0.55 -9.22
N GLU A 5 12.58 0.24 -8.55
CA GLU A 5 12.75 0.46 -7.11
C GLU A 5 13.18 1.91 -6.85
N VAL A 6 12.78 2.47 -5.71
CA VAL A 6 13.04 3.86 -5.32
C VAL A 6 13.43 3.93 -3.84
N GLY A 7 14.14 4.99 -3.45
CA GLY A 7 14.60 5.19 -2.08
C GLY A 7 15.66 4.19 -1.63
N THR A 8 15.73 3.95 -0.32
CA THR A 8 16.59 2.94 0.30
C THR A 8 15.79 2.01 1.20
N THR A 9 16.41 0.92 1.66
CA THR A 9 15.80 -0.09 2.55
C THR A 9 15.10 0.51 3.76
N ASN A 10 15.73 1.48 4.41
CA ASN A 10 15.23 2.07 5.65
C ASN A 10 14.54 3.42 5.44
N ARG A 11 14.86 4.15 4.37
CA ARG A 11 14.30 5.49 4.13
C ARG A 11 13.84 5.64 2.70
N THR A 12 12.55 5.87 2.53
CA THR A 12 11.96 6.23 1.24
C THR A 12 11.11 7.48 1.42
N ARG A 13 11.29 8.46 0.54
CA ARG A 13 10.61 9.75 0.54
C ARG A 13 9.73 9.92 -0.69
N ALA A 14 8.82 10.87 -0.61
CA ALA A 14 7.90 11.19 -1.70
C ALA A 14 8.64 11.62 -2.99
N GLU A 15 9.76 12.33 -2.82
CA GLU A 15 10.66 12.74 -3.92
C GLU A 15 11.28 11.56 -4.67
N ASP A 16 11.58 10.45 -3.99
CA ASP A 16 12.15 9.25 -4.62
C ASP A 16 11.14 8.63 -5.61
N TYR A 17 9.85 8.62 -5.26
CA TYR A 17 8.79 8.18 -6.17
C TYR A 17 8.65 9.13 -7.35
N ALA A 18 8.54 10.44 -7.09
CA ALA A 18 8.31 11.44 -8.14
C ALA A 18 9.46 11.47 -9.17
N ALA A 19 10.71 11.36 -8.71
CA ALA A 19 11.89 11.39 -9.58
C ALA A 19 11.99 10.17 -10.51
N ALA A 20 11.40 9.03 -10.16
CA ALA A 20 11.44 7.81 -10.96
C ALA A 20 10.33 7.71 -12.02
N ILE A 21 9.37 8.64 -12.03
CA ILE A 21 8.25 8.62 -12.98
C ILE A 21 8.74 8.96 -14.39
N THR A 22 8.33 8.15 -15.35
CA THR A 22 8.61 8.34 -16.78
C THR A 22 7.33 8.16 -17.60
N SER A 23 7.39 8.43 -18.91
CA SER A 23 6.29 8.15 -19.84
C SER A 23 5.90 6.66 -19.94
N ARG A 24 6.72 5.75 -19.41
CA ARG A 24 6.42 4.30 -19.34
C ARG A 24 5.85 3.86 -18.01
N THR A 25 5.79 4.74 -17.01
CA THR A 25 5.28 4.40 -15.68
C THR A 25 3.76 4.27 -15.76
N ALA A 26 3.21 3.16 -15.28
CA ALA A 26 1.78 2.89 -15.26
C ALA A 26 1.16 3.00 -13.86
N ALA A 27 1.94 2.71 -12.83
CA ALA A 27 1.46 2.65 -11.45
C ALA A 27 2.58 2.95 -10.46
N ILE A 28 2.17 3.40 -9.27
CA ILE A 28 2.93 3.39 -8.03
C ILE A 28 2.39 2.22 -7.19
N MET A 29 3.28 1.42 -6.62
CA MET A 29 2.92 0.30 -5.76
C MET A 29 3.56 0.49 -4.38
N LYS A 30 2.74 0.45 -3.33
CA LYS A 30 3.21 0.35 -1.93
C LYS A 30 2.85 -1.02 -1.39
N VAL A 31 3.80 -1.64 -0.68
CA VAL A 31 3.62 -2.95 -0.03
C VAL A 31 3.80 -2.79 1.46
N HIS A 32 2.86 -3.32 2.25
CA HIS A 32 2.95 -3.32 3.71
C HIS A 32 3.86 -4.45 4.21
N ALA A 33 4.77 -4.11 5.13
CA ALA A 33 5.68 -5.07 5.77
C ALA A 33 4.95 -5.89 6.84
N SER A 34 4.17 -6.89 6.41
CA SER A 34 3.28 -7.67 7.29
C SER A 34 3.97 -8.71 8.19
N ASN A 35 5.21 -9.12 7.88
CA ASN A 35 5.90 -10.21 8.58
C ASN A 35 7.28 -9.82 9.13
N PHE A 36 7.68 -8.55 9.01
CA PHE A 36 8.90 -8.02 9.60
C PHE A 36 8.73 -6.52 9.87
N GLN A 37 9.58 -5.97 10.71
CA GLN A 37 9.66 -4.52 10.93
C GLN A 37 11.12 -4.07 10.82
N VAL A 38 11.32 -2.88 10.26
CA VAL A 38 12.62 -2.20 10.25
C VAL A 38 12.64 -1.24 11.43
N ILE A 39 13.66 -1.33 12.28
CA ILE A 39 13.77 -0.55 13.52
C ILE A 39 14.98 0.39 13.42
N GLY A 40 14.88 1.57 14.05
CA GLY A 40 15.92 2.59 14.06
C GLY A 40 15.55 3.76 13.15
N PHE A 41 16.51 4.25 12.36
CA PHE A 41 16.32 5.37 11.45
C PHE A 41 15.52 4.94 10.21
N THR A 42 14.20 4.98 10.33
CA THR A 42 13.28 4.58 9.27
C THR A 42 12.40 5.73 8.81
N GLU A 43 12.03 5.72 7.53
CA GLU A 43 11.16 6.71 6.91
C GLU A 43 10.35 6.04 5.80
N SER A 44 9.03 6.19 5.81
CA SER A 44 8.14 5.65 4.79
C SER A 44 7.10 6.70 4.37
N VAL A 45 6.67 6.66 3.11
CA VAL A 45 5.73 7.65 2.55
C VAL A 45 4.29 7.23 2.81
N ASP A 46 3.49 8.12 3.37
CA ASP A 46 2.05 7.87 3.56
C ASP A 46 1.30 7.67 2.25
N LEU A 47 0.26 6.82 2.27
CA LEU A 47 -0.58 6.56 1.10
C LEU A 47 -1.22 7.83 0.54
N LYS A 48 -1.63 8.77 1.40
CA LYS A 48 -2.21 10.06 0.95
C LYS A 48 -1.22 10.87 0.10
N ALA A 49 0.05 10.91 0.51
CA ALA A 49 1.09 11.60 -0.22
C ALA A 49 1.38 10.89 -1.57
N LEU A 50 1.46 9.55 -1.56
CA LEU A 50 1.60 8.77 -2.79
C LEU A 50 0.40 8.95 -3.73
N SER A 51 -0.81 9.07 -3.18
CA SER A 51 -2.03 9.27 -3.95
C SER A 51 -2.06 10.65 -4.62
N ALA A 52 -1.53 11.68 -3.95
CA ALA A 52 -1.35 13.00 -4.55
C ALA A 52 -0.37 12.96 -5.74
N ILE A 53 0.78 12.29 -5.58
CA ILE A 53 1.75 12.09 -6.67
C ILE A 53 1.11 11.30 -7.82
N ALA A 54 0.46 10.17 -7.53
CA ALA A 54 -0.18 9.34 -8.55
C ALA A 54 -1.20 10.15 -9.36
N ARG A 55 -2.07 10.94 -8.71
CA ARG A 55 -3.05 11.79 -9.41
C ARG A 55 -2.40 12.87 -10.25
N GLN A 56 -1.38 13.56 -9.74
CA GLN A 56 -0.65 14.59 -10.48
C GLN A 56 -0.06 14.04 -11.79
N HIS A 57 0.36 12.78 -11.79
CA HIS A 57 0.96 12.10 -12.94
C HIS A 57 0.02 11.16 -13.69
N GLN A 58 -1.28 11.12 -13.36
CA GLN A 58 -2.28 10.24 -13.96
C GLN A 58 -1.92 8.74 -13.89
N LEU A 59 -1.28 8.33 -12.78
CA LEU A 59 -0.87 6.95 -12.51
C LEU A 59 -1.87 6.25 -11.58
N LEU A 60 -1.87 4.91 -11.62
CA LEU A 60 -2.56 4.10 -10.62
C LEU A 60 -1.77 4.07 -9.30
N LEU A 61 -2.45 4.08 -8.15
CA LEU A 61 -1.87 3.74 -6.85
C LEU A 61 -2.37 2.37 -6.39
N LEU A 62 -1.46 1.41 -6.31
CA LEU A 62 -1.73 0.06 -5.82
C LEU A 62 -1.19 -0.09 -4.40
N HIS A 63 -1.98 -0.64 -3.49
CA HIS A 63 -1.55 -0.97 -2.13
C HIS A 63 -1.70 -2.47 -1.86
N ASP A 64 -0.58 -3.18 -1.77
CA ASP A 64 -0.58 -4.53 -1.23
C ASP A 64 -0.51 -4.45 0.29
N LEU A 65 -1.68 -4.55 0.92
CA LEU A 65 -1.85 -4.50 2.37
C LEU A 65 -1.46 -5.84 3.01
N GLY A 66 -1.65 -6.94 2.29
CA GLY A 66 -1.23 -8.27 2.72
C GLY A 66 -2.11 -8.92 3.80
N SER A 67 -2.27 -8.31 4.97
CA SER A 67 -2.87 -8.91 6.18
C SER A 67 -4.39 -9.07 6.15
N GLY A 68 -5.10 -8.25 5.37
CA GLY A 68 -6.55 -8.31 5.26
C GLY A 68 -7.32 -7.74 6.46
N ALA A 69 -6.68 -6.91 7.29
CA ALA A 69 -7.35 -6.32 8.45
C ALA A 69 -8.57 -5.47 8.04
N LEU A 70 -9.74 -5.82 8.59
CA LEU A 70 -10.97 -5.05 8.43
C LEU A 70 -11.28 -4.16 9.63
N LEU A 71 -10.88 -4.61 10.82
CA LEU A 71 -11.21 -3.99 12.09
C LEU A 71 -10.00 -3.30 12.70
N ASP A 72 -10.25 -2.38 13.63
CA ASP A 72 -9.21 -1.76 14.43
C ASP A 72 -8.60 -2.78 15.38
N THR A 73 -7.37 -3.19 15.13
CA THR A 73 -6.66 -4.18 15.93
C THR A 73 -6.31 -3.67 17.34
N ALA A 74 -6.12 -2.35 17.51
CA ALA A 74 -5.82 -1.75 18.79
C ALA A 74 -7.00 -1.88 19.78
N GLY A 75 -8.23 -1.87 19.27
CA GLY A 75 -9.44 -2.14 20.06
C GLY A 75 -9.48 -3.53 20.70
N TYR A 76 -8.62 -4.45 20.24
CA TYR A 76 -8.47 -5.81 20.77
C TYR A 76 -7.14 -6.01 21.52
N GLY A 77 -6.39 -4.94 21.80
CA GLY A 77 -5.11 -5.00 22.51
C GLY A 77 -3.92 -5.47 21.65
N LEU A 78 -4.07 -5.45 20.32
CA LEU A 78 -2.99 -5.77 19.38
C LEU A 78 -2.31 -4.49 18.86
N ALA A 79 -1.14 -4.64 18.23
CA ALA A 79 -0.51 -3.53 17.51
C ALA A 79 -1.40 -3.03 16.36
N GLU A 80 -1.25 -1.74 16.02
CA GLU A 80 -1.98 -1.14 14.91
C GLU A 80 -1.59 -1.80 13.58
N GLU A 81 -2.61 -2.15 12.79
CA GLU A 81 -2.46 -2.78 11.49
C GLU A 81 -3.23 -1.97 10.43
N PRO A 82 -2.67 -1.73 9.23
CA PRO A 82 -3.38 -1.02 8.19
C PRO A 82 -4.68 -1.72 7.81
N ARG A 83 -5.80 -1.00 7.81
CA ARG A 83 -7.10 -1.54 7.43
C ARG A 83 -7.35 -1.35 5.93
N ILE A 84 -8.10 -2.29 5.34
CA ILE A 84 -8.54 -2.22 3.93
C ILE A 84 -9.26 -0.88 3.66
N ARG A 85 -10.15 -0.48 4.57
CA ARG A 85 -10.91 0.78 4.47
C ARG A 85 -10.01 2.01 4.43
N ASP A 86 -9.01 2.07 5.31
CA ASP A 86 -8.12 3.24 5.42
C ASP A 86 -7.25 3.39 4.17
N SER A 87 -6.85 2.27 3.56
CA SER A 87 -6.10 2.26 2.31
C SER A 87 -6.90 2.86 1.15
N LEU A 88 -8.17 2.44 1.01
CA LEU A 88 -9.09 2.97 0.00
C LEU A 88 -9.37 4.46 0.24
N GLN A 89 -9.64 4.85 1.50
CA GLN A 89 -9.89 6.25 1.87
C GLN A 89 -8.65 7.14 1.70
N SER A 90 -7.45 6.58 1.84
CA SER A 90 -6.19 7.27 1.57
C SER A 90 -5.91 7.44 0.07
N GLY A 91 -6.78 6.89 -0.78
CA GLY A 91 -6.77 7.10 -2.22
C GLY A 91 -5.97 6.06 -3.01
N ALA A 92 -5.81 4.84 -2.47
CA ALA A 92 -5.40 3.70 -3.28
C ALA A 92 -6.51 3.37 -4.30
N ASP A 93 -6.10 3.14 -5.55
CA ASP A 93 -7.02 2.75 -6.63
C ASP A 93 -7.38 1.27 -6.57
N LEU A 94 -6.44 0.45 -6.10
CA LEU A 94 -6.59 -0.99 -5.89
C LEU A 94 -5.83 -1.40 -4.62
N VAL A 95 -6.48 -2.21 -3.79
CA VAL A 95 -5.93 -2.80 -2.57
C VAL A 95 -5.93 -4.31 -2.73
N ALA A 96 -4.78 -4.94 -2.47
CA ALA A 96 -4.62 -6.39 -2.43
C ALA A 96 -4.40 -6.87 -0.99
N CYS A 97 -5.00 -8.01 -0.64
CA CYS A 97 -4.76 -8.67 0.64
C CYS A 97 -5.14 -10.16 0.62
N SER A 98 -4.67 -10.90 1.62
CA SER A 98 -5.07 -12.30 1.84
C SER A 98 -6.35 -12.36 2.68
N ALA A 99 -7.23 -13.32 2.36
CA ALA A 99 -8.46 -13.56 3.11
C ALA A 99 -8.28 -14.47 4.34
N ASP A 100 -7.19 -15.23 4.41
CA ASP A 100 -6.89 -16.25 5.44
C ASP A 100 -5.95 -15.78 6.54
N LYS A 101 -5.68 -14.47 6.61
CA LYS A 101 -4.88 -13.84 7.66
C LYS A 101 -5.79 -13.17 8.70
N LEU A 102 -5.68 -11.87 8.91
CA LEU A 102 -6.48 -11.14 9.91
C LEU A 102 -7.95 -11.03 9.54
N LEU A 103 -8.31 -11.31 8.28
CA LEU A 103 -9.71 -11.44 7.87
C LEU A 103 -10.37 -12.71 8.44
N GLY A 104 -9.61 -13.79 8.68
CA GLY A 104 -10.11 -15.05 9.26
C GLY A 104 -10.97 -15.90 8.32
N GLY A 105 -10.90 -15.69 7.01
CA GLY A 105 -11.58 -16.47 5.98
C GLY A 105 -10.75 -17.66 5.44
N PRO A 106 -11.17 -18.28 4.33
CA PRO A 106 -10.40 -19.32 3.65
C PRO A 106 -9.24 -18.73 2.83
N GLN A 107 -8.31 -19.58 2.38
CA GLN A 107 -7.20 -19.16 1.51
C GLN A 107 -7.74 -18.56 0.21
N ALA A 108 -7.59 -17.24 0.07
CA ALA A 108 -7.92 -16.49 -1.13
C ALA A 108 -7.15 -15.17 -1.17
N GLY A 109 -6.97 -14.64 -2.38
CA GLY A 109 -6.54 -13.26 -2.60
C GLY A 109 -7.75 -12.37 -2.88
N LEU A 110 -7.78 -11.21 -2.26
CA LEU A 110 -8.83 -10.21 -2.45
C LEU A 110 -8.25 -8.99 -3.16
N LEU A 111 -8.96 -8.50 -4.17
CA LEU A 111 -8.72 -7.22 -4.83
C LEU A 111 -9.94 -6.33 -4.62
N LEU A 112 -9.72 -5.16 -4.03
CA LEU A 112 -10.77 -4.17 -3.76
C LEU A 112 -10.33 -2.82 -4.31
N GLY A 113 -11.21 -2.09 -5.00
CA GLY A 113 -10.80 -0.84 -5.60
C GLY A 113 -11.86 -0.21 -6.50
N ARG A 114 -11.41 0.64 -7.42
CA ARG A 114 -12.27 1.28 -8.40
C ARG A 114 -12.93 0.25 -9.31
N ALA A 115 -14.22 0.40 -9.58
CA ALA A 115 -15.01 -0.51 -10.43
C ALA A 115 -14.41 -0.74 -11.83
N ALA A 116 -13.73 0.26 -12.41
CA ALA A 116 -13.09 0.11 -13.72
C ALA A 116 -11.83 -0.79 -13.69
N LEU A 117 -11.35 -1.18 -12.51
CA LEU A 117 -10.15 -2.00 -12.31
C LEU A 117 -10.47 -3.43 -11.80
N VAL A 118 -11.73 -3.71 -11.46
CA VAL A 118 -12.18 -5.00 -10.87
C VAL A 118 -13.26 -5.68 -11.71
#